data_AF-A0A7J2MA99-F1
#
_entry.id   AF-A0A7J2MA99-F1
#
_cell.length_a   1.000
_cell.length_b   1.000
_cell.length_c   1.000
_cell.angle_alpha   90.00
_cell.angle_beta   90.00
_cell.angle_gamma   90.00
#
_symmetry.space_group_name_H-M   'P 1'
#
loop_
_entity.id
_entity.type
_entity.pdbx_description
1 polymer ?
#
loop_
_entity_poly.entity_id
_entity_poly.type
_entity_poly.pdbx_seq_one_letter_code
_entity_poly.pdbx_strand_id
1 'polypeptide(L)'
;MTINEDLQDYTESRDNTTKTFVYELKSLDDGDTLIIRDTLFNLSFNGEKNYTLVLFSSVENQAFAVEGDITGSYEKNDAVELTFHIIKVNFQFQGWNITYETFKEGWDTNSNNTVPFPQTVIRHA
;
A
#
# COMPACT_ATOMS: atom_id res chain seq x y z
N MET A 1 0.20 -11.88 6.01
CA MET A 1 1.66 -11.74 5.83
C MET A 1 2.15 -10.51 6.59
N THR A 2 3.44 -10.22 6.62
CA THR A 2 4.00 -8.93 7.10
C THR A 2 4.12 -7.93 5.96
N ILE A 3 4.42 -6.66 6.24
CA ILE A 3 4.66 -5.66 5.19
C ILE A 3 5.84 -6.06 4.30
N ASN A 4 6.93 -6.55 4.89
CA ASN A 4 8.07 -7.02 4.11
C ASN A 4 7.71 -8.19 3.17
N GLU A 5 6.89 -9.14 3.64
CA GLU A 5 6.45 -10.25 2.79
C GLU A 5 5.58 -9.74 1.60
N ASP A 6 4.68 -8.79 1.84
CA ASP A 6 3.87 -8.16 0.78
C ASP A 6 4.74 -7.47 -0.28
N LEU A 7 5.70 -6.64 0.15
CA LEU A 7 6.64 -5.97 -0.77
C LEU A 7 7.48 -6.96 -1.59
N GLN A 8 7.80 -8.13 -1.03
CA GLN A 8 8.54 -9.18 -1.72
C GLN A 8 7.65 -10.05 -2.62
N ASP A 9 6.32 -9.95 -2.50
CA ASP A 9 5.38 -10.73 -3.30
C ASP A 9 5.24 -10.19 -4.73
N TYR A 10 5.59 -8.93 -4.97
CA TYR A 10 5.51 -8.36 -6.31
C TYR A 10 6.51 -8.97 -7.31
N THR A 11 6.07 -9.04 -8.56
CA THR A 11 6.90 -9.23 -9.74
C THR A 11 6.80 -8.03 -10.67
N GLU A 12 7.83 -7.85 -11.48
CA GLU A 12 7.87 -6.84 -12.52
C GLU A 12 8.20 -7.49 -13.86
N SER A 13 7.49 -7.10 -14.91
CA SER A 13 7.87 -7.40 -16.29
C SER A 13 7.74 -6.17 -17.18
N ARG A 14 8.62 -6.07 -18.19
CA ARG A 14 8.69 -4.92 -19.09
C ARG A 14 8.94 -5.37 -20.52
N ASP A 15 8.08 -4.95 -21.43
CA ASP A 15 8.24 -5.13 -22.87
C ASP A 15 8.40 -3.76 -23.57
N ASN A 16 9.61 -3.51 -24.06
CA ASN A 16 9.95 -2.28 -24.78
C ASN A 16 9.32 -2.18 -26.17
N THR A 17 8.96 -3.31 -26.79
CA THR A 17 8.37 -3.38 -28.14
C THR A 17 6.92 -2.97 -28.10
N THR A 18 6.14 -3.57 -27.20
CA THR A 18 4.72 -3.24 -27.02
C THR A 18 4.50 -2.04 -26.08
N LYS A 19 5.57 -1.51 -25.48
CA LYS A 19 5.53 -0.45 -24.46
C LYS A 19 4.63 -0.84 -23.28
N THR A 20 4.77 -2.08 -22.81
CA THR A 20 4.00 -2.63 -21.70
C THR A 20 4.87 -2.78 -20.46
N PHE A 21 4.33 -2.39 -19.32
CA PHE A 21 4.92 -2.63 -18.00
C PHE A 21 3.87 -3.27 -17.11
N VAL A 22 4.22 -4.40 -16.48
CA VAL A 22 3.35 -5.14 -15.58
C VAL A 22 4.02 -5.23 -14.22
N TYR A 23 3.29 -4.86 -13.18
CA TYR A 23 3.72 -5.02 -11.79
C TYR A 23 2.58 -5.64 -11.00
N GLU A 24 2.73 -6.91 -10.60
CA GLU A 24 1.63 -7.73 -10.08
C GLU A 24 2.09 -8.65 -8.95
N LEU A 25 1.15 -9.10 -8.13
CA LEU A 25 1.41 -9.95 -6.97
C LEU A 25 1.56 -11.41 -7.42
N LYS A 26 2.43 -12.18 -6.75
CA LYS A 26 2.59 -13.63 -7.08
C LYS A 26 1.52 -14.49 -6.42
N SER A 27 1.07 -14.07 -5.23
CA SER A 27 0.26 -14.91 -4.35
C SER A 27 -1.20 -14.46 -4.23
N LEU A 28 -1.55 -13.34 -4.85
CA LEU A 28 -2.85 -12.69 -4.77
C LEU A 28 -3.27 -12.21 -6.16
N ASP A 29 -4.58 -12.15 -6.39
CA ASP A 29 -5.19 -11.69 -7.64
C ASP A 29 -6.21 -10.55 -7.38
N ASP A 30 -6.66 -9.90 -8.46
CA ASP A 30 -7.76 -8.93 -8.44
C ASP A 30 -9.01 -9.48 -7.71
N GLY A 31 -9.48 -8.74 -6.71
CA GLY A 31 -10.63 -9.11 -5.88
C GLY A 31 -10.29 -9.83 -4.59
N ASP A 32 -9.04 -10.25 -4.38
CA ASP A 32 -8.61 -10.88 -3.14
C ASP A 32 -8.59 -9.88 -1.97
N THR A 33 -8.74 -10.43 -0.75
CA THR A 33 -8.56 -9.68 0.49
C THR A 33 -7.22 -10.05 1.11
N LEU A 34 -6.37 -9.04 1.30
CA LEU A 34 -5.07 -9.16 1.93
C LEU A 34 -5.15 -8.77 3.40
N ILE A 35 -4.67 -9.65 4.27
CA ILE A 35 -4.48 -9.38 5.70
C ILE A 35 -2.99 -9.34 6.01
N ILE A 36 -2.52 -8.17 6.44
CA ILE A 36 -1.16 -7.95 6.91
C ILE A 36 -1.16 -7.86 8.43
N ARG A 37 -0.23 -8.53 9.11
CA ARG A 37 -0.01 -8.40 10.55
C ARG A 37 1.44 -8.02 10.76
N ASP A 38 1.68 -6.93 11.47
CA ASP A 38 3.01 -6.38 11.67
C ASP A 38 3.06 -5.56 12.97
N THR A 39 4.24 -5.07 13.32
CA THR A 39 4.46 -4.21 14.48
C THR A 39 4.79 -2.80 14.01
N LEU A 40 4.22 -1.79 14.66
CA LEU A 40 4.53 -0.39 14.37
C LEU A 40 5.95 -0.04 14.84
N PHE A 41 6.79 0.42 13.93
CA PHE A 41 8.13 0.91 14.24
C PHE A 41 8.13 2.40 14.62
N ASN A 42 7.38 3.21 13.88
CA ASN A 42 7.28 4.65 14.12
C ASN A 42 6.04 5.24 13.44
N LEU A 43 5.53 6.35 13.99
CA LEU A 43 4.44 7.12 13.42
C LEU A 43 4.77 8.61 13.45
N SER A 44 4.38 9.36 12.41
CA SER A 44 4.56 10.80 12.36
C SER A 44 3.41 11.47 11.61
N PHE A 45 2.67 12.35 12.27
CA PHE A 45 1.59 13.10 11.65
C PHE A 45 2.11 14.29 10.84
N ASN A 46 1.70 14.35 9.57
CA ASN A 46 1.89 15.51 8.71
C ASN A 46 0.60 16.35 8.69
N GLY A 47 0.57 17.39 9.52
CA GLY A 47 -0.59 18.29 9.62
C GLY A 47 -0.84 19.15 8.37
N GLU A 48 0.17 19.42 7.54
CA GLU A 48 0.00 20.19 6.30
C GLU A 48 -0.76 19.38 5.24
N LYS A 49 -0.50 18.08 5.17
CA LYS A 49 -1.11 17.16 4.20
C LYS A 49 -2.21 16.28 4.79
N ASN A 50 -2.46 16.40 6.08
CA ASN A 50 -3.49 15.69 6.84
C ASN A 50 -3.42 14.14 6.71
N TYR A 51 -2.22 13.58 6.93
CA TYR A 51 -2.03 12.13 7.04
C TYR A 51 -0.93 11.78 8.04
N THR A 52 -0.98 10.58 8.63
CA THR A 52 0.09 9.99 9.42
C THR A 52 0.95 9.06 8.57
N LEU A 53 2.26 9.26 8.59
CA LEU A 53 3.23 8.29 8.07
C LEU A 53 3.43 7.19 9.10
N VAL A 54 3.31 5.94 8.66
CA VAL A 54 3.44 4.74 9.47
C VAL A 54 4.60 3.91 8.92
N LEU A 55 5.54 3.56 9.80
CA LEU A 55 6.64 2.64 9.51
C LEU A 55 6.43 1.36 10.31
N PHE A 56 6.80 0.22 9.73
CA PHE A 56 6.60 -1.10 10.33
C PHE A 56 7.94 -1.74 10.67
N SER A 57 7.98 -2.60 11.69
CA SER A 57 9.22 -3.24 12.13
C SER A 57 9.79 -4.20 11.09
N SER A 58 8.95 -4.79 10.23
CA SER A 58 9.46 -5.59 9.11
C SER A 58 10.12 -4.74 8.02
N VAL A 59 9.79 -3.44 7.92
CA VAL A 59 10.33 -2.49 6.92
C VAL A 59 10.43 -1.07 7.50
N GLU A 60 11.58 -0.74 8.06
CA GLU A 60 11.78 0.52 8.79
C GLU A 60 12.08 1.74 7.90
N ASN A 61 12.26 1.55 6.59
CA ASN A 61 12.66 2.58 5.63
C ASN A 61 11.59 2.94 4.59
N GLN A 62 10.41 2.33 4.64
CA GLN A 62 9.30 2.62 3.72
C GLN A 62 8.04 2.94 4.50
N ALA A 63 7.59 4.19 4.41
CA ALA A 63 6.42 4.67 5.12
C ALA A 63 5.14 4.48 4.30
N PHE A 64 4.07 4.14 5.00
CA PHE A 64 2.70 4.08 4.49
C PHE A 64 1.94 5.30 5.01
N ALA A 65 1.16 5.96 4.17
CA ALA A 65 0.36 7.11 4.59
C ALA A 65 -1.05 6.65 4.97
N VAL A 66 -1.51 6.98 6.18
CA VAL A 66 -2.88 6.77 6.65
C VAL A 66 -3.56 8.13 6.85
N GLU A 67 -4.78 8.29 6.39
CA GLU A 67 -5.56 9.54 6.46
C GLU A 67 -5.70 10.05 7.90
N GLY A 68 -5.56 11.37 8.07
CA GLY A 68 -5.75 12.05 9.34
C GLY A 68 -4.63 11.79 10.35
N ASP A 69 -4.87 12.22 11.59
CA ASP A 69 -3.96 11.99 12.72
C ASP A 69 -4.41 10.75 13.51
N ILE A 70 -3.60 9.69 13.45
CA ILE A 70 -3.84 8.46 14.23
C ILE A 70 -2.89 8.32 15.43
N THR A 71 -2.04 9.31 15.70
CA THR A 71 -0.98 9.23 16.73
C THR A 71 -1.50 9.21 18.17
N GLY A 72 -2.79 9.53 18.38
CA GLY A 72 -3.47 9.38 19.67
C GLY A 72 -4.11 7.99 19.89
N SER A 73 -4.15 7.14 18.87
CA SER A 73 -4.77 5.80 18.93
C SER A 73 -3.77 4.65 18.76
N TYR A 74 -2.58 4.96 18.26
CA TYR A 74 -1.51 4.01 17.99
C TYR A 74 -0.18 4.58 18.45
N GLU A 75 0.69 3.71 18.94
CA GLU A 75 2.03 4.02 19.36
C GLU A 75 3.05 3.00 18.84
N LYS A 76 4.33 3.35 19.02
CA LYS A 76 5.44 2.47 18.65
C LYS A 76 5.36 1.14 19.42
N ASN A 77 5.67 0.06 18.72
CA ASN A 77 5.61 -1.34 19.16
C ASN A 77 4.21 -1.96 19.25
N ASP A 78 3.16 -1.23 18.88
CA ASP A 78 1.83 -1.84 18.77
C ASP A 78 1.82 -2.92 17.70
N ALA A 79 1.22 -4.06 18.02
CA ALA A 79 0.88 -5.07 17.04
C ALA A 79 -0.41 -4.66 16.33
N VAL A 80 -0.36 -4.60 15.00
CA VAL A 80 -1.49 -4.17 14.18
C VAL A 80 -1.81 -5.17 13.09
N GLU A 81 -3.07 -5.16 12.69
CA GLU A 81 -3.56 -5.84 11.51
C GLU A 81 -4.05 -4.80 10.51
N LEU A 82 -3.63 -4.98 9.25
CA LEU A 82 -4.08 -4.19 8.12
C LEU A 82 -4.94 -5.06 7.20
N THR A 83 -6.05 -4.52 6.71
CA THR A 83 -6.92 -5.18 5.73
C THR A 83 -7.00 -4.35 4.46
N PHE A 84 -6.67 -4.96 3.33
CA PHE A 84 -6.73 -4.35 2.01
C PHE A 84 -7.48 -5.24 1.02
N HIS A 85 -8.07 -4.63 0.00
CA HIS A 85 -8.59 -5.36 -1.16
C HIS A 85 -7.67 -5.14 -2.35
N ILE A 86 -7.28 -6.22 -3.02
CA ILE A 86 -6.46 -6.15 -4.21
C ILE A 86 -7.32 -5.74 -5.40
N ILE A 87 -6.83 -4.78 -6.16
CA ILE A 87 -7.41 -4.38 -7.45
C ILE A 87 -6.36 -4.43 -8.55
N LYS A 88 -6.78 -4.80 -9.76
CA LYS A 88 -5.96 -4.66 -10.97
C LYS A 88 -6.36 -3.41 -11.74
N VAL A 89 -5.39 -2.51 -11.96
CA VAL A 89 -5.60 -1.28 -12.72
C VAL A 89 -4.79 -1.30 -14.01
N ASN A 90 -5.37 -0.69 -15.05
CA ASN A 90 -4.75 -0.54 -16.36
C ASN A 90 -4.84 0.92 -16.78
N PHE A 91 -3.71 1.55 -17.03
CA PHE A 91 -3.66 2.96 -17.43
C PHE A 91 -2.46 3.27 -18.31
N GLN A 92 -2.51 4.42 -18.99
CA GLN A 92 -1.38 4.89 -19.81
C GLN A 92 -0.57 5.94 -19.05
N PHE A 93 0.75 5.79 -19.07
CA PHE A 93 1.67 6.76 -18.48
C PHE A 93 2.90 6.95 -19.38
N GLN A 94 3.14 8.18 -19.82
CA GLN A 94 4.29 8.54 -20.67
C GLN A 94 4.48 7.63 -21.90
N GLY A 95 3.38 7.22 -22.55
CA GLY A 95 3.39 6.35 -23.73
C GLY A 95 3.60 4.86 -23.43
N TRP A 96 3.55 4.45 -22.15
CA TRP A 96 3.52 3.07 -21.71
C TRP A 96 2.12 2.64 -21.30
N ASN A 97 1.75 1.40 -21.61
CA ASN A 97 0.61 0.71 -21.02
C ASN A 97 1.07 0.07 -19.72
N ILE A 98 0.50 0.50 -18.60
CA ILE A 98 0.80 0.01 -17.26
C ILE A 98 -0.32 -0.91 -16.82
N THR A 99 0.03 -2.13 -16.40
CA THR A 99 -0.83 -3.03 -15.64
C THR A 99 -0.24 -3.12 -14.23
N TYR A 100 -1.05 -2.80 -13.23
CA TYR A 100 -0.59 -2.72 -11.85
C TYR A 100 -1.63 -3.34 -10.92
N GLU A 101 -1.23 -4.29 -10.08
CA GLU A 101 -2.04 -4.73 -8.94
C GLU A 101 -1.67 -3.93 -7.71
N THR A 102 -2.67 -3.42 -7.02
CA THR A 102 -2.50 -2.48 -5.91
C THR A 102 -3.66 -2.56 -4.94
N PHE A 103 -3.63 -1.75 -3.88
CA PHE A 103 -4.66 -1.73 -2.86
C PHE A 103 -5.77 -0.75 -3.24
N LYS A 104 -7.01 -1.24 -3.21
CA LYS A 104 -8.21 -0.44 -3.48
C LYS A 104 -8.30 0.78 -2.59
N GLU A 105 -7.93 0.62 -1.32
CA GLU A 105 -8.01 1.64 -0.30
C GLU A 105 -6.95 2.74 -0.45
N GLY A 106 -5.90 2.51 -1.23
CA GLY A 106 -4.79 3.45 -1.43
C GLY A 106 -4.67 3.96 -2.85
N TRP A 107 -5.69 3.78 -3.70
CA TRP A 107 -5.63 4.11 -5.12
C TRP A 107 -6.84 4.93 -5.58
N ASP A 108 -6.58 6.06 -6.23
CA ASP A 108 -7.61 6.83 -6.94
C ASP A 108 -7.63 6.46 -8.42
N THR A 109 -8.67 5.75 -8.84
CA THR A 109 -8.85 5.30 -10.24
C THR A 109 -9.15 6.44 -11.21
N ASN A 110 -9.57 7.62 -10.74
CA ASN A 110 -9.81 8.76 -11.63
C ASN A 110 -8.50 9.42 -12.05
N SER A 111 -7.56 9.53 -11.12
CA SER A 111 -6.26 10.16 -11.36
C SER A 111 -5.12 9.18 -11.62
N ASN A 112 -5.33 7.88 -11.38
CA ASN A 112 -4.31 6.82 -11.43
C ASN A 112 -3.10 7.12 -10.55
N ASN A 113 -3.36 7.53 -9.31
CA ASN A 113 -2.32 7.83 -8.32
C ASN A 113 -2.64 7.17 -6.98
N THR A 114 -1.59 7.03 -6.17
CA THR A 114 -1.73 6.62 -4.78
C THR A 114 -2.32 7.75 -3.93
N VAL A 115 -3.12 7.37 -2.95
CA VAL A 115 -3.69 8.24 -1.92
C VAL A 115 -3.43 7.64 -0.55
N PRO A 116 -3.45 8.44 0.55
CA PRO A 116 -3.36 7.88 1.89
C PRO A 116 -4.49 6.87 2.14
N PHE A 117 -4.18 5.80 2.86
CA PHE A 117 -5.17 4.79 3.22
C PHE A 117 -6.17 5.34 4.24
N PRO A 118 -7.46 5.02 4.15
CA PRO A 118 -8.43 5.37 5.17
C PRO A 118 -8.07 4.69 6.49
N GLN A 119 -8.39 5.34 7.62
CA GLN A 119 -8.08 4.82 8.96
C GLN A 119 -8.69 3.43 9.23
N THR A 120 -9.74 3.07 8.50
CA THR A 120 -10.41 1.76 8.62
C THR A 120 -9.55 0.59 8.19
N VAL A 121 -8.44 0.82 7.47
CA VAL A 121 -7.55 -0.30 7.07
C VAL A 121 -6.77 -0.85 8.25
N ILE A 122 -6.51 -0.04 9.28
CA ILE A 122 -5.62 -0.40 10.40
C ILE A 122 -6.41 -0.60 11.68
N ARG A 123 -6.06 -1.65 12.43
CA ARG A 123 -6.56 -1.91 13.78
C ARG A 123 -5.49 -2.55 14.64
N HIS A 124 -5.64 -2.42 15.96
CA HIS A 124 -4.89 -3.25 16.91
C HIS A 124 -5.20 -4.73 16.67
N ALA A 125 -4.15 -5.56 16.71
CA ALA A 125 -4.23 -7.01 16.56
C ALA A 125 -4.64 -7.73 17.85
#